data_AF-A0A7C9HKG0-F1
#
_entry.id   AF-A0A7C9HKG0-F1
#
_cell.length_a   1.000
_cell.length_b   1.000
_cell.length_c   1.000
_cell.angle_alpha   90.00
_cell.angle_beta   90.00
_cell.angle_gamma   90.00
#
_symmetry.space_group_name_H-M   'P 1'
#
loop_
_entity.id
_entity.type
_entity.pdbx_description
1 polymer ?
#
loop_
_entity_poly.entity_id
_entity_poly.type
_entity_poly.pdbx_seq_one_letter_code
_entity_poly.pdbx_strand_id
1 'polypeptide(L)'
;MNTNHNDPSRNAIDEREWQAQERALRDARDGVPSTDPLALRYRKVTDALRAPLPDLLPADFASQVAQRAEANARAPEIVQSARSGVLEGKLLRAAIGIFGLGSAVVVGVYGPEWIAPMAAFLHLDSAVAVNWALALGACVGATWLTDQLRRHREQAVHAA
;
A
#
# COMPACT_ATOMS: atom_id res chain seq x y z
N MET A 1 -11.72 -1.23 41.00
CA MET A 1 -11.25 -1.50 39.62
C MET A 1 -11.89 -0.44 38.72
N ASN A 2 -11.24 0.70 38.52
CA ASN A 2 -11.85 1.88 37.87
C ASN A 2 -11.27 2.01 36.45
N THR A 3 -12.10 1.88 35.42
CA THR A 3 -11.68 1.95 34.01
C THR A 3 -11.83 3.37 33.49
N ASN A 4 -10.70 4.08 33.37
CA ASN A 4 -10.62 5.34 32.63
C ASN A 4 -10.65 5.01 31.13
N HIS A 5 -11.73 5.40 30.44
CA HIS A 5 -12.06 4.92 29.09
C HIS A 5 -11.41 5.71 27.94
N ASN A 6 -10.52 6.68 28.20
CA ASN A 6 -9.95 7.55 27.16
C ASN A 6 -8.46 7.83 27.38
N ASP A 7 -7.58 6.89 27.00
CA ASP A 7 -6.14 7.12 26.91
C ASP A 7 -5.66 6.94 25.45
N PRO A 8 -5.11 7.97 24.78
CA PRO A 8 -4.52 7.87 23.45
C PRO A 8 -3.30 6.92 23.37
N SER A 9 -2.73 6.50 24.51
CA SER A 9 -1.65 5.52 24.60
C SER A 9 -2.07 4.08 24.25
N ARG A 10 -3.38 3.77 24.18
CA ARG A 10 -3.88 2.42 23.84
C ARG A 10 -3.51 1.94 22.43
N ASN A 11 -3.02 2.84 21.58
CA ASN A 11 -2.50 2.54 20.24
C ASN A 11 -0.96 2.53 20.18
N ALA A 12 -0.25 2.79 21.29
CA ALA A 12 1.17 2.55 21.36
C ALA A 12 1.37 1.04 21.57
N ILE A 13 2.06 0.39 20.64
CA ILE A 13 2.43 -1.02 20.78
C ILE A 13 3.36 -1.12 21.99
N ASP A 14 2.92 -1.82 23.05
CA ASP A 14 3.81 -2.14 24.17
C ASP A 14 4.83 -3.18 23.70
N GLU A 15 6.08 -2.75 23.55
CA GLU A 15 7.20 -3.59 23.11
C GLU A 15 7.33 -4.85 23.97
N ARG A 16 7.03 -4.76 25.28
CA ARG A 16 7.12 -5.91 26.18
C ARG A 16 6.03 -6.93 25.87
N GLU A 17 4.82 -6.48 25.57
CA GLU A 17 3.73 -7.36 25.16
C GLU A 17 3.99 -7.96 23.78
N TRP A 18 4.49 -7.16 22.83
CA TRP A 18 4.88 -7.62 21.50
C TRP A 18 5.93 -8.74 21.57
N GLN A 19 7.01 -8.53 22.32
CA GLN A 19 8.08 -9.52 22.47
C GLN A 19 7.61 -10.82 23.13
N ALA A 20 6.59 -10.77 23.97
CA ALA A 20 6.05 -11.97 24.60
C ALA A 20 5.13 -12.75 23.66
N GLN A 21 4.36 -12.07 22.80
CA GLN A 21 3.61 -12.72 21.72
C GLN A 21 4.55 -13.41 20.73
N GLU A 22 5.61 -12.72 20.32
CA GLU A 22 6.60 -13.26 19.38
C GLU A 22 7.36 -14.46 19.96
N ARG A 23 7.66 -14.43 21.26
CA ARG A 23 8.24 -15.58 21.98
C ARG A 23 7.27 -16.75 22.06
N ALA A 24 6.01 -16.51 22.42
CA ALA A 24 5.00 -17.57 22.48
C ALA A 24 4.79 -18.24 21.10
N LEU A 25 4.86 -17.48 20.01
CA LEU A 25 4.79 -17.99 18.65
C LEU A 25 6.00 -18.87 18.30
N ARG A 26 7.22 -18.39 18.57
CA ARG A 26 8.47 -19.12 18.34
C ARG A 26 8.54 -20.41 19.15
N ASP A 27 8.26 -20.33 20.45
CA ASP A 27 8.28 -21.48 21.36
C ASP A 27 7.28 -22.55 20.92
N ALA A 28 6.08 -22.16 20.50
CA ALA A 28 5.10 -23.10 19.95
C ALA A 28 5.58 -23.72 18.63
N ARG A 29 6.15 -22.93 17.71
CA ARG A 29 6.70 -23.43 16.44
C ARG A 29 7.77 -24.49 16.67
N ASP A 30 8.68 -24.21 17.61
CA ASP A 30 9.85 -25.02 17.89
C ASP A 30 9.54 -26.15 18.91
N GLY A 31 8.31 -26.21 19.44
CA GLY A 31 7.84 -27.25 20.35
C GLY A 31 8.38 -27.14 21.79
N VAL A 32 8.96 -26.00 22.15
CA VAL A 32 9.64 -25.77 23.43
C VAL A 32 8.66 -25.14 24.45
N PRO A 33 8.72 -25.52 25.73
CA PRO A 33 7.97 -24.82 26.78
C PRO A 33 8.57 -23.44 27.06
N SER A 34 7.72 -22.41 27.13
CA SER A 34 8.15 -21.06 27.49
C SER A 34 8.32 -20.94 29.00
N THR A 35 9.40 -20.28 29.45
CA THR A 35 9.65 -19.98 30.87
C THR A 35 9.14 -18.61 31.29
N ASP A 36 8.73 -17.76 30.35
CA ASP A 36 8.18 -16.43 30.63
C ASP A 36 6.67 -16.51 30.95
N PRO A 37 6.23 -16.09 32.17
CA PRO A 37 4.82 -16.05 32.54
C PRO A 37 3.94 -15.22 31.60
N LEU A 38 4.49 -14.19 30.95
CA LEU A 38 3.75 -13.33 30.02
C LEU A 38 3.57 -14.01 28.66
N ALA A 39 4.57 -14.74 28.17
CA ALA A 39 4.46 -15.56 26.96
C ALA A 39 3.52 -16.76 27.14
N LEU A 40 3.47 -17.36 28.34
CA LEU A 40 2.52 -18.45 28.66
C LEU A 40 1.06 -18.03 28.49
N ARG A 41 0.71 -16.75 28.68
CA ARG A 41 -0.66 -16.25 28.44
C ARG A 41 -1.03 -16.32 26.95
N TYR A 42 -0.08 -16.03 26.08
CA TYR A 42 -0.28 -16.05 24.63
C TYR A 42 -0.18 -17.46 24.03
N ARG A 43 0.39 -18.43 24.75
CA ARG A 43 0.46 -19.83 24.31
C ARG A 43 -0.91 -20.41 23.95
N LYS A 44 -1.94 -20.11 24.74
CA LYS A 44 -3.32 -20.54 24.46
C LYS A 44 -3.83 -20.04 23.10
N VAL A 45 -3.44 -18.82 22.72
CA VAL A 45 -3.81 -18.22 21.42
C VAL A 45 -3.09 -18.97 20.31
N THR A 46 -1.78 -19.19 20.46
CA THR A 46 -1.00 -19.93 19.47
C THR A 46 -1.50 -21.36 19.28
N ASP A 47 -1.87 -22.05 20.37
CA ASP A 47 -2.43 -23.40 20.32
C ASP A 47 -3.79 -23.42 19.62
N ALA A 48 -4.65 -22.43 19.88
CA ALA A 48 -5.94 -22.29 19.20
C ALA A 48 -5.78 -22.02 17.69
N LEU A 49 -4.80 -21.20 17.30
CA LEU A 49 -4.51 -20.91 15.89
C LEU A 49 -3.89 -22.10 15.15
N ARG A 50 -3.17 -22.97 15.87
CA ARG A 50 -2.55 -24.18 15.30
C ARG A 50 -3.47 -25.39 15.32
N ALA A 51 -4.60 -25.32 16.03
CA ALA A 51 -5.58 -26.38 16.04
C ALA A 51 -5.94 -26.74 14.59
N PRO A 52 -5.94 -28.03 14.23
CA PRO A 52 -6.30 -28.45 12.88
C PRO A 52 -7.70 -27.92 12.58
N LEU A 53 -7.81 -27.22 11.45
CA LEU A 53 -9.09 -26.70 10.99
C LEU A 53 -9.99 -27.92 10.73
N PRO A 54 -11.25 -27.93 11.21
CA PRO A 54 -12.12 -29.08 11.02
C PRO A 54 -12.23 -29.43 9.53
N ASP A 55 -12.09 -30.72 9.20
CA ASP A 55 -11.88 -31.27 7.84
C ASP A 55 -12.95 -30.97 6.78
N LEU A 56 -13.98 -30.19 7.12
CA LEU A 56 -15.11 -29.89 6.25
C LEU A 56 -15.36 -28.39 6.24
N LEU A 57 -14.56 -27.67 5.46
CA LEU A 57 -14.95 -26.33 5.04
C LEU A 57 -16.12 -26.47 4.05
N PRO A 58 -17.17 -25.64 4.18
CA PRO A 58 -18.25 -25.61 3.22
C PRO A 58 -17.73 -25.45 1.78
N ALA A 59 -18.40 -26.08 0.81
CA ALA A 59 -17.98 -26.02 -0.60
C ALA A 59 -17.93 -24.58 -1.16
N ASP A 60 -18.71 -23.67 -0.57
CA ASP A 60 -18.82 -22.27 -0.91
C ASP A 60 -17.94 -21.35 -0.04
N PHE A 61 -17.10 -21.91 0.85
CA PHE A 61 -16.22 -21.13 1.74
C PHE A 61 -15.37 -20.13 0.97
N ALA A 62 -14.74 -20.57 -0.13
CA ALA A 62 -13.92 -19.68 -0.96
C ALA A 62 -14.73 -18.52 -1.53
N SER A 63 -15.97 -18.77 -1.98
CA SER A 63 -16.85 -17.71 -2.47
C SER A 63 -17.33 -16.78 -1.36
N GLN A 64 -17.64 -17.29 -0.17
CA GLN A 64 -18.02 -16.47 0.98
C GLN A 64 -16.85 -15.58 1.44
N VAL A 65 -15.62 -16.13 1.48
CA VAL A 65 -14.41 -15.36 1.80
C VAL A 65 -14.14 -14.31 0.75
N ALA A 66 -14.25 -14.63 -0.54
CA ALA A 66 -14.09 -13.66 -1.63
C ALA A 66 -15.11 -12.51 -1.51
N GLN A 67 -16.38 -12.82 -1.29
CA GLN A 67 -17.43 -11.81 -1.07
C GLN A 67 -17.14 -10.92 0.15
N ARG A 68 -16.65 -11.51 1.24
CA ARG A 68 -16.30 -10.75 2.46
C ARG A 68 -15.05 -9.88 2.26
N ALA A 69 -14.07 -10.37 1.50
CA ALA A 69 -12.88 -9.61 1.12
C ALA A 69 -13.25 -8.43 0.21
N GLU A 70 -14.12 -8.64 -0.78
CA GLU A 70 -14.67 -7.57 -1.62
C GLU A 70 -15.48 -6.57 -0.80
N ALA A 71 -16.33 -7.03 0.12
CA ALA A 71 -17.11 -6.16 0.99
C ALA A 71 -16.20 -5.31 1.90
N ASN A 72 -15.12 -5.88 2.42
CA ASN A 72 -14.13 -5.16 3.22
C ASN A 72 -13.27 -4.20 2.38
N ALA A 73 -12.95 -4.55 1.14
CA ALA A 73 -12.25 -3.67 0.21
C ALA A 73 -13.12 -2.49 -0.25
N ARG A 74 -14.45 -2.70 -0.31
CA ARG A 74 -15.45 -1.66 -0.60
C ARG A 74 -15.90 -0.88 0.63
N ALA A 75 -15.68 -1.41 1.83
CA ALA A 75 -15.93 -0.67 3.05
C ALA A 75 -15.04 0.56 3.02
N PRO A 76 -15.59 1.78 3.20
CA PRO A 76 -14.76 2.96 3.31
C PRO A 76 -13.74 2.70 4.43
N GLU A 77 -12.47 3.05 4.19
CA GLU A 77 -11.36 3.00 5.15
C GLU A 77 -11.65 3.88 6.38
N ILE A 78 -12.61 3.47 7.21
CA ILE A 78 -12.93 4.15 8.44
C ILE A 78 -12.10 3.41 9.49
N VAL A 79 -10.90 3.94 9.76
CA VAL A 79 -10.45 4.36 11.10
C VAL A 79 -8.92 4.52 11.20
N GLN A 80 -8.07 3.87 10.38
CA GLN A 80 -6.60 4.03 10.53
C GLN A 80 -5.79 4.42 9.29
N SER A 81 -6.24 4.10 8.07
CA SER A 81 -5.50 4.38 6.84
C SER A 81 -5.91 5.66 6.10
N ALA A 82 -7.05 6.26 6.44
CA ALA A 82 -7.48 7.54 5.84
C ALA A 82 -6.53 8.72 6.13
N ARG A 83 -5.73 8.66 7.20
CA ARG A 83 -4.72 9.69 7.52
C ARG A 83 -3.41 9.46 6.76
N SER A 84 -2.98 8.21 6.58
CA SER A 84 -1.76 7.87 5.83
C SER A 84 -1.96 8.00 4.33
N GLY A 85 -3.06 7.51 3.75
CA GLY A 85 -3.28 7.55 2.30
C GLY A 85 -3.39 8.97 1.72
N VAL A 86 -4.04 9.90 2.44
CA VAL A 86 -4.15 11.30 2.00
C VAL A 86 -2.81 12.04 2.16
N LEU A 87 -2.06 11.77 3.23
CA LEU A 87 -0.75 12.38 3.45
C LEU A 87 0.27 11.85 2.44
N GLU A 88 0.35 10.54 2.26
CA GLU A 88 1.22 9.88 1.30
C GLU A 88 0.92 10.34 -0.13
N GLY A 89 -0.36 10.43 -0.52
CA GLY A 89 -0.75 10.98 -1.82
C GLY A 89 -0.36 12.45 -2.01
N LYS A 90 -0.48 13.28 -0.96
CA LYS A 90 -0.01 14.68 -1.00
C LYS A 90 1.51 14.77 -1.09
N LEU A 91 2.23 13.92 -0.34
CA LEU A 91 3.69 13.89 -0.33
C LEU A 91 4.25 13.42 -1.66
N LEU A 92 3.64 12.41 -2.27
CA LEU A 92 4.01 11.91 -3.60
C LEU A 92 3.77 12.99 -4.67
N ARG A 93 2.63 13.68 -4.64
CA ARG A 93 2.36 14.81 -5.56
C ARG A 93 3.34 15.96 -5.35
N ALA A 94 3.67 16.28 -4.11
CA ALA A 94 4.67 17.30 -3.79
C ALA A 94 6.05 16.89 -4.29
N ALA A 95 6.46 15.64 -4.10
CA ALA A 95 7.72 15.11 -4.60
C ALA A 95 7.77 15.17 -6.13
N ILE A 96 6.73 14.70 -6.83
CA ILE A 96 6.62 14.80 -8.29
C ILE A 96 6.72 16.25 -8.74
N GLY A 97 6.04 17.18 -8.05
CA GLY A 97 6.11 18.61 -8.35
C GLY A 97 7.51 19.19 -8.17
N ILE A 98 8.18 18.90 -7.05
CA ILE A 98 9.53 19.37 -6.74
C ILE A 98 10.55 18.80 -7.72
N PHE A 99 10.53 17.48 -7.95
CA PHE A 99 11.44 16.84 -8.89
C PHE A 99 11.16 17.28 -10.32
N GLY A 100 9.90 17.38 -10.74
CA GLY A 100 9.54 17.85 -12.07
C GLY A 100 10.00 19.28 -12.33
N LEU A 101 9.79 20.19 -11.37
CA LEU A 101 10.26 21.57 -11.47
C LEU A 101 11.78 21.65 -11.47
N GLY A 102 12.44 20.91 -10.56
CA GLY A 102 13.90 20.83 -10.51
C GLY A 102 14.51 20.32 -11.81
N SER A 103 13.94 19.25 -12.38
CA SER A 103 14.33 18.73 -13.69
C SER A 103 14.15 19.76 -14.80
N ALA A 104 13.03 20.49 -14.82
CA ALA A 104 12.80 21.54 -15.83
C ALA A 104 13.84 22.67 -15.74
N VAL A 105 14.20 23.10 -14.52
CA VAL A 105 15.26 24.10 -14.30
C VAL A 105 16.62 23.58 -14.76
N VAL A 106 16.99 22.36 -14.38
CA VAL A 106 18.27 21.74 -14.78
C VAL A 106 18.36 21.59 -16.30
N VAL A 107 17.27 21.16 -16.95
CA VAL A 107 17.21 21.06 -18.42
C VAL A 107 17.26 22.44 -19.07
N GLY A 108 16.61 23.47 -18.50
CA GLY A 108 16.66 24.82 -19.05
C GLY A 108 18.06 25.46 -18.98
N VAL A 109 18.76 25.24 -17.86
CA VAL A 109 20.08 25.84 -17.62
C VAL A 109 21.20 25.05 -18.29
N TYR A 110 21.24 23.73 -18.07
CA TYR A 110 22.34 22.88 -18.51
C TYR A 110 22.00 22.10 -19.79
N GLY A 111 20.72 21.91 -20.11
CA GLY A 111 20.29 21.15 -21.28
C GLY A 111 21.01 21.52 -22.58
N PRO A 112 21.20 22.80 -22.94
CA PRO A 112 21.91 23.18 -24.16
C PRO A 112 23.33 22.60 -24.26
N GLU A 113 24.01 22.37 -23.14
CA GLU A 113 25.41 21.90 -23.11
C GLU A 113 25.55 20.40 -23.46
N TRP A 114 24.52 19.58 -23.19
CA TRP A 114 24.58 18.12 -23.40
C TRP A 114 23.45 17.60 -24.30
N ILE A 115 22.26 18.19 -24.27
CA ILE A 115 21.13 17.82 -25.14
C ILE A 115 21.39 18.25 -26.58
N ALA A 116 21.94 19.45 -26.82
CA ALA A 116 22.23 19.89 -28.18
C ALA A 116 23.25 18.99 -28.92
N PRO A 117 24.40 18.60 -28.33
CA PRO A 117 25.30 17.66 -28.99
C PRO A 117 24.71 16.25 -29.11
N MET A 118 23.90 15.78 -28.14
CA MET A 118 23.19 14.50 -28.27
C MET A 118 22.14 14.51 -29.39
N ALA A 119 21.37 15.59 -29.51
CA ALA A 119 20.37 15.76 -30.56
C ALA A 119 21.02 15.86 -31.94
N ALA A 120 22.17 16.55 -32.04
CA ALA A 120 22.96 16.60 -33.26
C ALA A 120 23.53 15.23 -33.63
N PHE A 121 24.05 14.46 -32.67
CA PHE A 121 24.55 13.09 -32.90
C PHE A 121 23.43 12.16 -33.39
N LEU A 122 22.28 12.19 -32.72
CA LEU A 122 21.12 11.36 -33.02
C LEU A 122 20.26 11.89 -34.19
N HIS A 123 20.66 13.00 -34.83
CA HIS A 123 19.91 13.67 -35.90
C HIS A 123 18.43 13.88 -35.53
N LEU A 124 18.14 14.21 -34.26
CA LEU A 124 16.79 14.57 -33.86
C LEU A 124 16.49 15.96 -34.38
N ASP A 125 15.82 15.99 -35.52
CA ASP A 125 15.19 17.20 -36.00
C ASP A 125 14.05 17.61 -35.04
N SER A 126 13.77 18.90 -34.98
CA SER A 126 12.78 19.47 -34.03
C SER A 126 11.40 18.81 -34.16
N ALA A 127 11.00 18.45 -35.38
CA ALA A 127 9.76 17.73 -35.67
C ALA A 127 9.75 16.30 -35.10
N VAL A 128 10.88 15.60 -35.14
CA VAL A 128 11.01 14.23 -34.62
C VAL A 128 10.94 14.24 -33.09
N ALA A 129 11.62 15.20 -32.45
CA ALA A 129 11.57 15.36 -30.99
C ALA A 129 10.15 15.67 -30.49
N VAL A 130 9.42 16.55 -31.18
CA VAL A 130 8.01 16.85 -30.86
C VAL A 130 7.13 15.62 -31.04
N ASN A 131 7.34 14.83 -32.11
CA ASN A 131 6.57 13.62 -32.34
C ASN A 131 6.77 12.58 -31.23
N TRP A 132 8.01 12.39 -30.75
CA TRP A 132 8.28 11.50 -29.62
C TRP A 132 7.69 12.02 -28.31
N ALA A 133 7.74 13.34 -28.06
CA ALA A 133 7.09 13.95 -26.91
C ALA A 133 5.57 13.75 -26.93
N LEU A 134 4.94 13.90 -28.10
CA LEU A 134 3.51 13.63 -28.29
C LEU A 134 3.17 12.15 -28.11
N ALA A 135 4.00 11.23 -28.61
CA ALA A 135 3.81 9.80 -28.44
C ALA A 135 3.88 9.39 -26.95
N LEU A 136 4.85 9.93 -26.21
CA LEU A 136 4.95 9.74 -24.77
C LEU A 136 3.74 10.33 -24.03
N GLY A 137 3.35 11.56 -24.38
CA GLY A 137 2.17 12.21 -23.82
C GLY A 137 0.89 11.41 -24.08
N ALA A 138 0.72 10.87 -25.28
CA ALA A 138 -0.41 10.04 -25.65
C ALA A 138 -0.40 8.70 -24.89
N CYS A 139 0.76 8.07 -24.71
CA CYS A 139 0.90 6.82 -23.96
C CYS A 139 0.53 7.01 -22.47
N VAL A 140 1.06 8.08 -21.85
CA VAL A 140 0.73 8.45 -20.46
C VAL A 140 -0.74 8.80 -20.35
N GLY A 141 -1.27 9.61 -21.25
CA GLY A 141 -2.68 10.01 -21.28
C GLY A 141 -3.62 8.81 -21.42
N ALA A 142 -3.31 7.86 -22.31
CA ALA A 142 -4.10 6.64 -22.50
C ALA A 142 -4.08 5.73 -21.25
N THR A 143 -2.91 5.60 -20.60
CA THR A 143 -2.78 4.85 -19.34
C THR A 143 -3.62 5.50 -18.24
N TRP A 144 -3.59 6.84 -18.14
CA TRP A 144 -4.38 7.56 -17.14
C TRP A 144 -5.88 7.50 -17.43
N LEU A 145 -6.27 7.59 -18.70
CA LEU A 145 -7.66 7.51 -19.15
C LEU A 145 -8.25 6.13 -18.86
N THR A 146 -7.52 5.05 -19.15
CA THR A 146 -7.98 3.68 -18.88
C THR A 146 -8.14 3.42 -17.38
N ASP A 147 -7.22 3.92 -16.57
CA ASP A 147 -7.31 3.85 -15.10
C ASP A 147 -8.50 4.65 -14.55
N GLN A 148 -8.79 5.83 -15.12
CA GLN A 148 -9.95 6.65 -14.76
C GLN A 148 -11.28 5.98 -15.18
N LEU A 149 -11.35 5.39 -16.37
CA LEU A 149 -12.52 4.64 -16.82
C LEU A 149 -12.78 3.40 -15.96
N ARG A 150 -11.73 2.70 -15.52
CA ARG A 150 -11.85 1.56 -14.60
C ARG A 150 -12.50 1.98 -13.29
N ARG A 151 -11.99 3.07 -12.67
CA ARG A 151 -12.56 3.64 -11.44
C ARG A 151 -14.02 4.06 -11.60
N HIS A 152 -14.39 4.70 -12.71
CA HIS A 152 -15.79 5.09 -12.96
C HIS A 152 -16.72 3.89 -13.14
N ARG A 153 -16.28 2.81 -13.79
CA ARG A 153 -17.08 1.58 -13.93
C ARG A 153 -17.29 0.90 -12.59
N GLU A 154 -16.25 0.81 -11.76
CA GLU A 154 -16.36 0.27 -10.40
C GLU A 154 -17.37 1.07 -9.56
N GLN A 155 -17.36 2.41 -9.66
CA GLN A 155 -18.33 3.27 -8.99
C GLN A 155 -19.76 3.09 -9.52
N ALA A 156 -19.95 2.97 -10.84
CA ALA A 156 -21.26 2.78 -11.44
C ALA A 156 -21.89 1.41 -11.09
N VAL A 157 -21.08 0.35 -10.99
CA VAL A 157 -21.51 -0.98 -10.55
C VAL A 157 -21.89 -1.00 -9.07
N HIS A 158 -21.41 -0.07 -8.25
CA HIS A 158 -21.80 0.05 -6.84
C HIS A 158 -23.01 0.97 -6.59
N ALA A 159 -23.45 1.72 -7.61
CA ALA A 159 -24.59 2.63 -7.52
C ALA A 159 -25.89 2.05 -8.12
N ALA A 160 -25.81 0.92 -8.82
CA ALA A 160 -26.94 0.18 -9.41
C ALA A 160 -27.27 -1.06 -8.58
#